data_AF-A0A938BSG5-F1
#
_entry.id   AF-A0A938BSG5-F1
#
_cell.length_a   1.000
_cell.length_b   1.000
_cell.length_c   1.000
_cell.angle_alpha   90.00
_cell.angle_beta   90.00
_cell.angle_gamma   90.00
#
_symmetry.space_group_name_H-M   'P 1'
#
loop_
_entity.id
_entity.type
_entity.pdbx_description
1 polymer ?
#
loop_
_entity_poly.entity_id
_entity_poly.type
_entity_poly.pdbx_seq_one_letter_code
_entity_poly.pdbx_strand_id
1 'polypeptide(L)' 'MQRTIRVYRFNPQADQAPRFDTFTIEVGDTWTVLDALNEIKWHRDGTLTYRRSCR' A
#
# COMPACT_ATOMS: atom_id res chain seq x y z
N MET A 1 1.53 -12.67 10.60
CA MET A 1 0.95 -13.56 9.56
C MET A 1 1.26 -12.95 8.21
N GLN A 2 1.81 -13.71 7.26
CA GLN A 2 2.15 -13.17 5.95
C GLN A 2 0.89 -12.93 5.10
N ARG A 3 0.78 -11.75 4.48
CA ARG A 3 -0.28 -11.41 3.54
C ARG A 3 0.28 -10.70 2.31
N THR A 4 -0.38 -10.91 1.18
CA THR A 4 -0.06 -10.26 -0.09
C THR A 4 -1.12 -9.20 -0.38
N ILE A 5 -0.69 -7.93 -0.42
CA ILE A 5 -1.53 -6.78 -0.73
C ILE A 5 -1.26 -6.38 -2.18
N ARG A 6 -2.30 -6.36 -3.01
CA ARG A 6 -2.24 -5.84 -4.39
C ARG A 6 -2.82 -4.44 -4.41
N VAL A 7 -2.03 -3.46 -4.84
CA VAL A 7 -2.40 -2.04 -4.85
C VAL A 7 -2.42 -1.52 -6.28
N TYR A 8 -3.55 -0.94 -6.68
CA TYR A 8 -3.66 -0.23 -7.95
C TYR A 8 -3.03 1.15 -7.83
N ARG A 9 -2.12 1.49 -8.74
CA ARG A 9 -1.31 2.70 -8.70
C ARG A 9 -1.25 3.36 -10.06
N PHE A 10 -1.14 4.67 -10.01
CA PHE A 10 -0.92 5.49 -11.19
C PHE A 10 -0.25 6.80 -10.79
N ASN A 11 0.84 7.13 -11.45
CA ASN A 11 1.48 8.44 -11.42
C ASN A 11 1.31 9.12 -12.80
N PRO A 12 0.47 10.15 -12.94
CA PRO A 12 0.23 10.80 -14.24
C PRO A 12 1.47 11.47 -14.85
N GLN A 13 2.54 11.70 -14.08
CA GLN A 13 3.77 12.29 -14.59
C GLN A 13 4.78 11.27 -15.12
N ALA A 14 4.61 9.97 -14.79
CA ALA A 14 5.61 8.94 -15.07
C ALA A 14 5.03 7.67 -15.70
N ASP A 15 3.80 7.29 -15.35
CA ASP A 15 3.18 6.05 -15.80
C ASP A 15 2.40 6.29 -17.11
N GLN A 16 2.63 5.44 -18.11
CA GLN A 16 1.86 5.45 -19.37
C GLN A 16 0.43 4.89 -19.18
N ALA A 17 0.28 3.96 -18.24
CA ALA A 17 -1.00 3.36 -17.87
C ALA A 17 -0.97 2.97 -16.39
N PRO A 18 -2.14 2.89 -15.73
CA PRO A 18 -2.21 2.38 -14.37
C PRO A 18 -1.71 0.94 -14.25
N ARG A 19 -1.17 0.61 -13.08
CA ARG A 19 -0.55 -0.70 -12.81
C ARG A 19 -0.95 -1.25 -11.44
N PHE A 20 -0.74 -2.55 -11.26
CA PHE A 20 -0.85 -3.20 -9.95
C PHE A 20 0.53 -3.49 -9.40
N ASP A 21 0.77 -3.02 -8.17
CA ASP A 21 1.94 -3.38 -7.38
C ASP A 21 1.56 -4.39 -6.32
N THR A 22 2.46 -5.32 -6.04
CA THR A 22 2.21 -6.40 -5.08
C THR A 22 3.23 -6.33 -3.95
N PHE A 23 2.73 -6.25 -2.72
CA PHE A 23 3.55 -6.19 -1.51
C PHE A 23 3.22 -7.37 -0.61
N THR A 24 4.23 -8.19 -0.33
CA THR A 24 4.12 -9.24 0.68
C THR A 24 4.69 -8.71 2.00
N ILE A 25 3.83 -8.58 3.00
CA ILE A 25 4.15 -8.03 4.32
C ILE A 25 3.67 -8.97 5.43
N GLU A 26 4.34 -8.90 6.57
CA GLU A 26 3.79 -9.47 7.80
C GLU A 26 2.74 -8.52 8.35
N VAL A 27 1.55 -9.05 8.67
CA VAL A 27 0.48 -8.30 9.33
C VAL A 27 0.23 -8.86 10.72
N GLY A 28 -0.16 -7.99 11.64
CA GLY A 28 -0.70 -8.38 12.93
C GLY A 28 -2.15 -8.85 12.83
N ASP A 29 -2.60 -9.63 13.81
CA ASP A 29 -3.92 -10.27 13.79
C ASP A 29 -5.09 -9.26 13.85
N THR A 30 -4.83 -8.08 14.40
CA THR A 30 -5.81 -6.99 14.52
C THR A 30 -5.60 -5.86 13.50
N TRP A 31 -4.64 -6.03 12.58
CA TRP A 31 -4.32 -4.99 11.60
C TRP A 31 -5.45 -4.78 10.61
N THR A 32 -5.68 -3.52 10.31
CA THR A 32 -6.63 -3.11 9.29
C THR A 32 -5.92 -2.84 7.97
N VAL A 33 -6.69 -2.62 6.91
CA VAL A 33 -6.10 -2.23 5.61
C VAL A 33 -5.28 -0.95 5.73
N LEU A 34 -5.70 -0.02 6.60
CA LEU A 34 -4.94 1.21 6.83
C LEU A 34 -3.57 0.92 7.45
N ASP A 35 -3.48 -0.01 8.40
CA ASP A 35 -2.21 -0.39 9.04
C ASP A 35 -1.28 -1.05 8.03
N ALA A 36 -1.80 -1.94 7.18
CA ALA A 36 -1.06 -2.53 6.07
C ALA A 36 -0.57 -1.47 5.06
N LEU A 37 -1.39 -0.47 4.72
CA LEU A 37 -1.00 0.63 3.83
C LEU A 37 0.06 1.54 4.47
N ASN A 38 -0.03 1.80 5.77
CA ASN A 38 0.99 2.54 6.52
C ASN A 38 2.32 1.78 6.55
N GLU A 39 2.31 0.48 6.83
CA GLU A 39 3.50 -0.37 6.81
C GLU A 39 4.19 -0.33 5.44
N ILE A 40 3.42 -0.49 4.36
CA ILE A 40 3.97 -0.40 3.00
C ILE A 40 4.54 1.00 2.77
N LYS A 41 3.80 2.07 3.10
CA LYS A 41 4.25 3.44 2.83
C LYS A 41 5.51 3.82 3.62
N TRP A 42 5.60 3.45 4.88
CA TRP A 42 6.68 3.93 5.74
C TRP A 42 7.93 3.04 5.69
N HIS A 43 7.77 1.74 5.47
CA HIS A 43 8.87 0.78 5.60
C HIS A 43 9.22 0.05 4.31
N ARG A 44 8.39 0.12 3.25
CA ARG A 44 8.65 -0.58 1.98
C ARG A 44 8.78 0.37 0.78
N ASP A 45 7.80 1.25 0.59
CA ASP A 45 7.72 2.18 -0.54
C ASP A 45 7.06 3.51 -0.16
N GLY A 46 7.90 4.52 0.07
CA GLY A 46 7.49 5.89 0.39
C GLY A 46 6.63 6.59 -0.66
N THR A 47 6.69 6.13 -1.91
CA THR A 47 5.94 6.71 -3.04
C THR A 47 4.47 6.29 -3.06
N LEU A 48 4.07 5.31 -2.23
CA LEU A 48 2.68 4.91 -2.11
C LEU A 48 1.84 6.05 -1.51
N THR A 49 0.71 6.37 -2.13
CA THR A 49 -0.18 7.46 -1.72
C THR A 49 -1.63 6.99 -1.64
N TYR A 50 -2.33 7.38 -0.58
CA TYR A 50 -3.74 7.09 -0.31
C TYR A 50 -4.31 8.18 0.61
N ARG A 51 -5.64 8.27 0.71
CA ARG A 51 -6.35 9.24 1.57
C ARG A 51 -6.91 8.57 2.81
N ARG A 52 -6.81 9.25 3.96
CA ARG A 52 -7.42 8.87 5.24
C ARG A 52 -7.72 10.12 6.07
N SER A 53 -8.60 10.00 7.07
CA SER A 53 -8.92 11.12 7.97
C SER A 53 -9.35 10.67 9.37
N CYS A 54 -10.46 9.93 9.47
CA CYS A 54 -11.15 9.65 10.74
C CYS A 54 -10.56 8.52 11.61
N ARG A 55 -9.46 7.90 11.18
CA ARG A 55 -8.74 6.86 11.93
C ARG A 55 -7.32 7.30 12.24
#